data_AF-A0A6A2FYX0-F1
#
_entry.id   AF-A0A6A2FYX0-F1
#
_cell.length_a   1.000
_cell.length_b   1.000
_cell.length_c   1.000
_cell.angle_alpha   90.00
_cell.angle_beta   90.00
_cell.angle_gamma   90.00
#
_symmetry.space_group_name_H-M   'P 1'
#
loop_
_entity.id
_entity.type
_entity.pdbx_description
1 polymer ?
#
loop_
_entity_poly.entity_id
_entity_poly.type
_entity_poly.pdbx_seq_one_letter_code
_entity_poly.pdbx_strand_id
1 'polypeptide(L)'
;MEKYLKVNKEVLRIISKSAEKERAQIIKKIYDLGFEVGVKNHSEIGWVLREYNDLIARASKLGIKMPDSYYADGKTKGKTSRDKNIEGSKTPEKVTPAIRKVVVSDPKVVDPNIQKEEARFDTHLEKPSLNERPKFIEKGSATEIPRFLEGFRPNKRK
;
A
#
# COMPACT_ATOMS: atom_id res chain seq x y z
N MET A 1 -47.50 -14.24 -37.64
CA MET A 1 -47.24 -13.22 -36.60
C MET A 1 -46.59 -13.81 -35.34
N GLU A 2 -47.09 -14.91 -34.76
CA GLU A 2 -46.52 -15.48 -33.51
C GLU A 2 -45.06 -15.95 -33.59
N LYS A 3 -44.62 -16.53 -34.72
CA LYS A 3 -43.21 -16.95 -34.87
C LYS A 3 -42.22 -15.79 -34.74
N TYR A 4 -42.55 -14.61 -35.28
CA TYR A 4 -41.70 -13.42 -35.19
C TYR A 4 -41.63 -12.85 -33.76
N LEU A 5 -42.75 -12.85 -33.05
CA LEU A 5 -42.80 -12.49 -31.62
C LEU A 5 -41.93 -13.42 -30.75
N LYS A 6 -41.93 -14.73 -31.05
CA LYS A 6 -41.14 -15.72 -30.32
C LYS A 6 -39.63 -15.56 -30.57
N VAL A 7 -39.23 -15.29 -31.81
CA VAL A 7 -37.82 -15.03 -32.16
C VAL A 7 -37.32 -13.76 -31.47
N ASN A 8 -38.09 -12.68 -31.48
CA ASN A 8 -37.71 -11.43 -30.80
C ASN A 8 -37.54 -11.62 -29.29
N LYS A 9 -38.40 -12.40 -28.65
CA LYS A 9 -38.30 -12.69 -27.22
C LYS A 9 -37.02 -13.49 -26.88
N GLU A 10 -36.63 -14.44 -27.72
CA GLU A 10 -35.43 -15.24 -27.49
C GLU A 10 -34.15 -14.42 -27.74
N VAL A 11 -34.13 -13.58 -28.77
CA VAL A 11 -33.01 -12.66 -29.04
C VAL A 11 -32.80 -11.68 -27.87
N LEU A 12 -33.88 -11.08 -27.37
CA LEU A 12 -33.81 -10.19 -26.19
C LEU A 12 -33.25 -10.91 -24.96
N ARG A 13 -33.60 -12.19 -24.77
CA ARG A 13 -33.10 -13.01 -23.67
C ARG A 13 -31.62 -13.32 -23.77
N ILE A 14 -31.11 -13.53 -24.99
CA ILE A 14 -29.68 -13.78 -25.23
C ILE A 14 -28.88 -12.49 -24.94
N ILE A 15 -29.38 -11.34 -25.41
CA ILE A 15 -28.76 -10.02 -25.16
C ILE A 15 -28.76 -9.69 -23.67
N SER A 16 -29.84 -9.98 -22.94
CA SER A 16 -29.88 -9.74 -21.50
C SER A 16 -28.86 -10.61 -20.75
N LYS A 17 -28.75 -11.89 -21.12
CA LYS A 17 -27.77 -12.81 -20.53
C LYS A 17 -26.32 -12.40 -20.83
N SER A 18 -26.02 -11.88 -22.02
CA SER A 18 -24.66 -11.41 -22.33
C SER A 18 -24.32 -10.17 -21.51
N ALA A 19 -25.24 -9.22 -21.39
CA ALA A 19 -25.06 -8.02 -20.59
C ALA A 19 -24.85 -8.33 -19.08
N GLU A 20 -25.56 -9.31 -18.53
CA GLU A 20 -25.35 -9.78 -17.15
C GLU A 20 -23.96 -10.37 -16.94
N LYS A 21 -23.45 -11.16 -17.90
CA LYS A 21 -22.10 -11.72 -17.84
C LYS A 21 -21.03 -10.62 -17.85
N GLU A 22 -21.18 -9.62 -18.70
CA GLU A 22 -20.26 -8.48 -18.75
C GLU A 22 -20.26 -7.68 -17.45
N ARG A 23 -21.45 -7.43 -16.87
CA ARG A 23 -21.57 -6.79 -15.55
C ARG A 23 -20.82 -7.56 -14.48
N ALA A 24 -21.02 -8.88 -14.42
CA ALA A 24 -20.33 -9.74 -13.44
C ALA A 24 -18.80 -9.72 -13.63
N GLN A 25 -18.31 -9.69 -14.87
CA GLN A 25 -16.89 -9.60 -15.15
C GLN A 25 -16.27 -8.29 -14.69
N ILE A 26 -16.96 -7.15 -14.89
CA ILE A 26 -16.47 -5.85 -14.44
C ILE A 26 -16.44 -5.78 -12.91
N ILE A 27 -17.49 -6.26 -12.23
CA ILE A 27 -17.53 -6.32 -10.76
C ILE A 27 -16.36 -7.17 -10.24
N LYS A 28 -16.11 -8.33 -10.86
CA LYS A 28 -14.99 -9.19 -10.50
C LYS A 28 -13.65 -8.46 -10.64
N LYS A 29 -13.42 -7.77 -11.77
CA LYS A 29 -12.17 -7.02 -11.99
C LYS A 29 -11.96 -5.91 -10.96
N ILE A 30 -13.01 -5.18 -10.61
CA ILE A 30 -12.95 -4.12 -9.58
C ILE A 30 -12.58 -4.72 -8.22
N TYR A 31 -13.21 -5.83 -7.86
CA TYR A 31 -12.91 -6.55 -6.63
C TYR A 31 -11.47 -7.08 -6.62
N ASP A 32 -11.03 -7.71 -7.71
CA ASP A 32 -9.69 -8.28 -7.86
C ASP A 32 -8.61 -7.19 -7.76
N LEU A 33 -8.83 -6.02 -8.38
CA LEU A 33 -7.94 -4.86 -8.24
C LEU A 33 -7.85 -4.40 -6.78
N GLY A 34 -8.98 -4.25 -6.09
CA GLY A 34 -9.00 -3.90 -4.68
C GLY A 34 -8.27 -4.93 -3.81
N PHE A 35 -8.51 -6.22 -4.07
CA PHE A 35 -7.85 -7.32 -3.37
C PHE A 35 -6.34 -7.27 -3.54
N GLU A 36 -5.85 -7.08 -4.77
CA GLU A 36 -4.41 -6.98 -5.04
C GLU A 36 -3.77 -5.79 -4.30
N VAL A 37 -4.41 -4.62 -4.35
CA VAL A 37 -3.97 -3.43 -3.61
C VAL A 37 -3.89 -3.72 -2.11
N GLY A 38 -4.90 -4.40 -1.54
CA GLY A 38 -4.93 -4.77 -0.13
C GLY A 38 -3.86 -5.80 0.26
N VAL A 39 -3.61 -6.81 -0.57
CA VAL A 39 -2.60 -7.85 -0.30
C VAL A 39 -1.19 -7.27 -0.38
N LYS A 40 -0.88 -6.58 -1.48
CA LYS A 40 0.47 -6.10 -1.79
C LYS A 40 0.77 -4.73 -1.17
N ASN A 41 -0.24 -4.04 -0.65
CA ASN A 41 -0.15 -2.68 -0.11
C ASN A 41 0.42 -1.70 -1.15
N HIS A 42 -0.09 -1.77 -2.37
CA HIS A 42 0.30 -0.85 -3.45
C HIS A 42 -0.16 0.57 -3.15
N SER A 43 0.65 1.56 -3.58
CA SER A 43 0.19 2.94 -3.61
C SER A 43 -0.96 3.07 -4.60
N GLU A 44 -2.02 3.76 -4.19
CA GLU A 44 -3.20 4.02 -5.02
C GLU A 44 -2.94 5.12 -6.06
N ILE A 45 -1.70 5.58 -6.20
CA ILE A 45 -1.27 6.55 -7.20
C ILE A 45 -0.69 5.83 -8.42
N GLY A 46 -0.95 6.36 -9.61
CA GLY A 46 -0.38 5.87 -10.86
C GLY A 46 -1.21 4.79 -11.54
N TRP A 47 -0.66 3.58 -11.68
CA TRP A 47 -1.30 2.51 -12.46
C TRP A 47 -2.62 2.03 -11.82
N VAL A 48 -2.68 1.97 -10.47
CA VAL A 48 -3.89 1.59 -9.73
C VAL A 48 -5.00 2.60 -10.01
N LEU A 49 -4.70 3.90 -9.93
CA LEU A 49 -5.67 4.96 -10.21
C LEU A 49 -6.16 4.92 -11.66
N ARG A 50 -5.26 4.67 -12.62
CA ARG A 50 -5.61 4.57 -14.04
C ARG A 50 -6.54 3.39 -14.31
N GLU A 51 -6.21 2.21 -13.79
CA GLU A 51 -7.03 1.00 -13.97
C GLU A 51 -8.37 1.12 -13.24
N TYR A 52 -8.36 1.68 -12.02
CA TYR A 52 -9.57 1.96 -11.27
C TYR A 52 -10.50 2.87 -12.06
N ASN A 53 -10.03 4.02 -12.53
CA ASN A 53 -10.84 4.97 -13.28
C ASN A 53 -11.42 4.34 -14.56
N ASP A 54 -10.66 3.50 -15.26
CA ASP A 54 -11.15 2.80 -16.44
C ASP A 54 -12.22 1.75 -16.10
N LEU A 55 -12.06 1.02 -14.99
CA LEU A 55 -13.07 0.07 -14.51
C LEU A 55 -14.35 0.77 -14.03
N ILE A 56 -14.24 1.91 -13.32
CA ILE A 56 -15.39 2.70 -12.89
C ILE A 56 -16.12 3.29 -14.11
N ALA A 57 -15.40 3.80 -15.10
CA ALA A 57 -16.01 4.29 -16.34
C ALA A 57 -16.77 3.18 -17.08
N ARG A 58 -16.20 1.97 -17.16
CA ARG A 58 -16.87 0.80 -17.73
C ARG A 58 -18.09 0.37 -16.91
N ALA A 59 -17.99 0.40 -15.58
CA ALA A 59 -19.09 0.06 -14.68
C ALA A 59 -20.26 1.06 -14.78
N SER A 60 -19.94 2.35 -14.92
CA SER A 60 -20.93 3.41 -15.12
C SER A 60 -21.69 3.23 -16.44
N LYS A 61 -21.01 2.86 -17.53
CA LYS A 61 -21.65 2.57 -18.82
C LYS A 61 -22.64 1.40 -18.74
N LEU A 62 -22.33 0.41 -17.91
CA LEU A 62 -23.20 -0.75 -17.67
C LEU A 62 -24.27 -0.49 -16.60
N GLY A 63 -24.30 0.67 -15.95
CA GLY A 63 -25.29 1.00 -14.91
C GLY A 63 -25.15 0.16 -13.63
N ILE A 64 -23.92 -0.21 -13.27
CA ILE A 64 -23.64 -0.86 -11.97
C ILE A 64 -23.74 0.19 -10.87
N LYS A 65 -24.52 -0.10 -9.82
CA LYS A 65 -24.66 0.78 -8.65
C LYS A 65 -23.48 0.56 -7.71
N MET A 66 -22.87 1.65 -7.25
CA MET A 66 -21.80 1.67 -6.25
C MET A 66 -20.59 0.76 -6.57
N PRO A 67 -19.92 0.96 -7.72
CA PRO A 67 -18.72 0.20 -8.06
C PRO A 67 -17.59 0.36 -7.02
N ASP A 68 -17.53 1.52 -6.34
CA ASP A 68 -16.53 1.81 -5.31
C ASP A 68 -16.63 0.86 -4.09
N SER A 69 -17.84 0.38 -3.76
CA SER A 69 -18.07 -0.56 -2.66
C SER A 69 -17.34 -1.88 -2.89
N TYR A 70 -17.39 -2.41 -4.13
CA TYR A 70 -16.74 -3.67 -4.47
C TYR A 70 -15.20 -3.56 -4.39
N TYR A 71 -14.65 -2.39 -4.71
CA TYR A 71 -13.23 -2.12 -4.57
C TYR A 71 -12.82 -2.07 -3.09
N ALA A 72 -13.58 -1.35 -2.25
CA ALA A 72 -13.32 -1.28 -0.81
C ALA A 72 -13.42 -2.66 -0.14
N ASP A 73 -14.41 -3.46 -0.51
CA ASP A 73 -14.57 -4.85 -0.04
C ASP A 73 -13.40 -5.73 -0.47
N GLY A 74 -12.94 -5.60 -1.72
CA GLY A 74 -11.73 -6.26 -2.21
C GLY A 74 -10.52 -5.89 -1.36
N LYS A 75 -10.32 -4.60 -1.11
CA LYS A 75 -9.18 -4.06 -0.35
C LYS A 75 -9.14 -4.55 1.10
N THR A 76 -10.29 -4.54 1.79
CA THR A 76 -10.40 -5.04 3.17
C THR A 76 -10.13 -6.55 3.24
N LYS A 77 -10.66 -7.33 2.29
CA LYS A 77 -10.38 -8.77 2.20
C LYS A 77 -8.93 -9.07 1.83
N GLY A 78 -8.32 -8.28 0.96
CA GLY A 78 -6.90 -8.41 0.62
C GLY A 78 -6.01 -8.15 1.83
N LYS A 79 -6.30 -7.08 2.59
CA LYS A 79 -5.57 -6.75 3.82
C LYS A 79 -5.70 -7.85 4.88
N THR A 80 -6.92 -8.32 5.15
CA THR A 80 -7.14 -9.41 6.10
C THR A 80 -6.49 -10.73 5.65
N SER A 81 -6.47 -11.02 4.34
CA SER A 81 -5.76 -12.18 3.79
C SER A 81 -4.25 -12.08 4.01
N ARG A 82 -3.67 -10.89 3.82
CA ARG A 82 -2.25 -10.63 4.10
C ARG A 82 -1.94 -10.81 5.59
N ASP A 83 -2.76 -10.22 6.46
CA ASP A 83 -2.55 -10.26 7.91
C ASP A 83 -2.62 -11.70 8.45
N LYS A 84 -3.58 -12.51 7.97
CA LYS A 84 -3.67 -13.95 8.31
C LYS A 84 -2.44 -14.75 7.90
N ASN A 85 -1.86 -14.45 6.73
CA ASN A 85 -0.66 -15.14 6.24
C ASN A 85 0.58 -14.77 7.07
N ILE A 86 0.66 -13.50 7.51
CA ILE A 86 1.71 -13.01 8.41
C ILE A 86 1.59 -13.65 9.80
N GLU A 87 0.37 -13.75 10.35
CA GLU A 87 0.13 -14.37 11.65
C GLU A 87 0.36 -15.89 11.65
N GLY A 88 0.08 -16.59 10.54
CA GLY A 88 0.34 -18.02 10.39
C GLY A 88 1.81 -18.42 10.37
N SER A 89 2.73 -17.45 10.23
CA SER A 89 4.18 -17.67 10.25
C SER A 89 4.82 -17.31 11.60
N LYS A 90 4.04 -16.84 12.58
CA LYS A 90 4.53 -16.66 13.95
C LYS A 90 4.43 -17.99 14.67
N THR A 91 5.59 -18.64 14.85
CA THR A 91 5.83 -19.54 15.97
C THR A 91 5.20 -18.95 17.25
N PRO A 92 4.60 -19.77 18.13
CA PRO A 92 3.93 -19.28 19.32
C PRO A 92 4.97 -18.65 20.27
N GLU A 93 5.18 -17.35 20.14
CA GLU A 93 5.94 -16.59 21.11
C GLU A 93 5.10 -16.46 22.38
N LYS A 94 5.69 -16.95 23.46
CA LYS A 94 5.15 -16.95 24.82
C LYS A 94 4.46 -15.63 25.15
N VAL A 95 3.23 -15.79 25.63
CA VAL A 95 2.46 -14.88 26.50
C VAL A 95 3.37 -13.90 27.25
N THR A 96 3.26 -12.61 26.94
CA THR A 96 3.51 -11.54 27.90
C THR A 96 2.23 -10.72 28.05
N PRO A 97 1.78 -10.47 29.30
CA PRO A 97 0.41 -10.03 29.56
C PRO A 97 0.18 -8.54 29.29
N ALA A 98 -1.08 -8.26 28.95
CA ALA A 98 -1.68 -6.97 28.68
C ALA A 98 -1.26 -5.83 29.64
N ILE A 99 -0.82 -4.70 29.05
CA ILE A 99 -0.81 -3.41 29.75
C ILE A 99 -2.09 -2.65 29.39
N ARG A 100 -2.72 -2.17 30.45
CA ARG A 100 -4.13 -1.80 30.60
C ARG A 100 -4.49 -0.53 29.83
N LYS A 101 -5.73 -0.50 29.35
CA LYS A 101 -6.46 0.71 28.92
C LYS A 101 -6.41 1.76 30.05
N VAL A 102 -5.94 2.97 29.76
CA VAL A 102 -6.16 4.13 30.62
C VAL A 102 -7.28 4.95 30.01
N VAL A 103 -8.47 4.78 30.57
CA VAL A 103 -9.53 5.79 30.62
C VAL A 103 -9.47 6.33 32.04
N VAL A 104 -9.58 7.65 32.24
CA VAL A 104 -10.31 8.31 33.35
C VAL A 104 -10.02 9.84 33.36
N SER A 105 -11.10 10.58 33.05
CA SER A 105 -11.62 11.87 33.56
C SER A 105 -10.87 13.21 33.46
N ASP A 106 -11.72 14.22 33.20
CA ASP A 106 -11.59 15.67 33.07
C ASP A 106 -10.97 16.46 34.25
N PRO A 107 -10.62 17.77 34.06
CA PRO A 107 -9.53 18.46 34.73
C PRO A 107 -9.95 19.31 35.94
N LYS A 108 -9.04 19.49 36.91
CA LYS A 108 -9.17 20.45 38.01
C LYS A 108 -7.91 21.33 38.11
N VAL A 109 -7.93 22.41 37.32
CA VAL A 109 -7.64 23.82 37.63
C VAL A 109 -6.61 24.13 38.75
N VAL A 110 -5.44 24.67 38.31
CA VAL A 110 -4.66 25.83 38.84
C VAL A 110 -3.74 25.56 40.04
N ASP A 111 -2.42 25.80 40.02
CA ASP A 111 -1.71 27.10 39.87
C ASP A 111 -0.27 26.95 39.28
N PRO A 112 0.47 28.04 38.95
CA PRO A 112 1.17 28.17 37.68
C PRO A 112 2.69 28.30 37.88
N ASN A 113 3.45 27.30 37.47
CA ASN A 113 4.88 27.51 37.19
C ASN A 113 5.27 26.74 35.94
N ILE A 114 4.71 27.20 34.82
CA ILE A 114 5.04 26.72 33.48
C ILE A 114 6.31 27.46 33.06
N GLN A 115 7.47 26.85 33.32
CA GLN A 115 8.64 27.12 32.49
C GLN A 115 8.33 26.55 31.11
N LYS A 116 8.15 27.47 30.17
CA LYS A 116 7.84 27.23 28.78
C LYS A 116 9.11 26.69 28.10
N GLU A 117 9.40 25.39 28.19
CA GLU A 117 10.31 24.76 27.24
C GLU A 117 9.55 24.51 25.94
N GLU A 118 9.57 25.52 25.08
CA GLU A 118 9.20 25.39 23.69
C GLU A 118 10.18 24.41 23.04
N ALA A 119 9.72 23.18 22.81
CA ALA A 119 10.38 22.23 21.93
C ALA A 119 10.42 22.82 20.51
N ARG A 120 11.49 23.57 20.22
CA ARG A 120 11.85 23.98 18.88
C ARG A 120 12.28 22.73 18.11
N PHE A 121 11.34 22.12 17.39
CA PHE A 121 11.68 21.26 16.27
C PHE A 121 12.08 22.15 15.09
N ASP A 122 13.22 22.83 15.20
CA ASP A 122 13.88 23.49 14.08
C ASP A 122 14.65 22.43 13.28
N THR A 123 13.96 21.54 12.58
CA THR A 123 14.57 20.75 11.51
C THR A 123 14.67 21.61 10.26
N HIS A 124 15.63 22.54 10.26
CA HIS A 124 16.12 23.16 9.04
C HIS A 124 16.81 22.06 8.20
N LEU A 125 16.04 21.41 7.32
CA LEU A 125 16.61 20.62 6.23
C LEU A 125 17.22 21.61 5.23
N GLU A 126 18.54 21.79 5.30
CA GLU A 126 19.28 22.57 4.32
C GLU A 126 19.02 22.03 2.91
N LYS A 127 18.58 22.90 2.01
CA LYS A 127 18.37 22.56 0.61
C LYS A 127 19.73 22.42 -0.06
N PRO A 128 20.04 21.29 -0.72
CA PRO A 128 21.30 21.15 -1.41
C PRO A 128 21.39 22.18 -2.54
N SER A 129 22.51 22.91 -2.58
CA SER A 129 22.79 23.89 -3.62
C SER A 129 23.13 23.19 -4.94
N LEU A 130 22.68 23.74 -6.08
CA LEU A 130 22.90 23.18 -7.42
C LEU A 130 24.39 23.00 -7.79
N ASN A 131 25.30 23.67 -7.07
CA ASN A 131 26.75 23.57 -7.27
C ASN A 131 27.47 22.78 -6.17
N GLU A 132 26.73 22.21 -5.22
CA GLU A 132 27.32 21.45 -4.11
C GLU A 132 27.58 20.01 -4.54
N ARG A 133 28.83 19.56 -4.39
CA ARG A 133 29.17 18.17 -4.67
C ARG A 133 28.51 17.27 -3.62
N PRO A 134 27.89 16.15 -4.01
CA PRO A 134 27.31 15.22 -3.05
C PRO A 134 28.39 14.72 -2.09
N LYS A 135 28.11 14.76 -0.78
CA LYS A 135 29.06 14.35 0.28
C LYS A 135 29.37 12.84 0.30
N PHE A 136 28.83 12.06 -0.64
CA PHE A 136 29.11 10.63 -0.76
C PHE A 136 29.80 10.34 -2.09
N ILE A 137 31.10 10.62 -2.12
CA ILE A 137 32.05 9.78 -2.85
C ILE A 137 33.10 9.38 -1.82
N GLU A 138 32.66 8.64 -0.79
CA GLU A 138 33.58 7.74 -0.12
C GLU A 138 34.00 6.73 -1.18
N LYS A 139 35.25 6.84 -1.64
CA LYS A 139 35.84 5.85 -2.53
C LYS A 139 35.71 4.52 -1.78
N GLY A 140 34.81 3.65 -2.24
CA GLY A 140 34.73 2.30 -1.71
C GLY A 140 36.14 1.72 -1.77
N SER A 141 36.64 1.25 -0.62
CA SER A 141 37.97 0.68 -0.42
C SER A 141 38.23 -0.61 -1.23
N ALA A 142 37.48 -0.82 -2.33
CA ALA A 142 37.58 -1.97 -3.21
C ALA A 142 38.81 -1.90 -4.14
N THR A 143 39.54 -0.78 -4.19
CA THR A 143 40.86 -0.69 -4.82
C THR A 143 42.02 -0.84 -3.84
N GLU A 144 41.75 -0.83 -2.53
CA GLU A 144 42.79 -1.07 -1.53
C GLU A 144 42.98 -2.57 -1.37
N ILE A 145 44.19 -3.04 -1.69
CA ILE A 145 44.56 -4.44 -1.47
C ILE A 145 44.33 -4.73 0.03
N PRO A 146 43.51 -5.74 0.38
CA PRO A 146 43.29 -6.11 1.76
C PRO A 146 44.62 -6.28 2.49
N ARG A 147 44.73 -5.75 3.70
CA ARG A 147 45.99 -5.63 4.47
C ARG A 147 46.75 -6.95 4.67
N PHE A 148 46.07 -8.09 4.55
CA PHE A 148 46.66 -9.43 4.62
C PHE A 148 47.30 -9.91 3.30
N LEU A 149 46.97 -9.28 2.17
CA LEU A 149 47.58 -9.47 0.85
C LEU A 149 48.72 -8.47 0.59
N GLU A 150 48.90 -7.47 1.46
CA GLU A 150 50.06 -6.60 1.49
C GLU A 150 51.27 -7.43 1.98
N GLY A 151 51.88 -8.17 1.05
CA GLY A 151 52.93 -9.15 1.34
C GLY A 151 54.13 -8.60 2.12
N PHE A 152 54.99 -9.54 2.56
CA PHE A 152 56.18 -9.32 3.37
C PHE A 152 57.00 -8.09 2.93
N ARG A 153 57.01 -7.04 3.77
CA ARG A 153 57.94 -5.91 3.59
C ARG A 153 59.35 -6.40 3.94
N PRO A 154 60.33 -6.40 3.02
CA PRO A 154 61.69 -6.77 3.37
C PRO A 154 62.24 -5.73 4.33
N ASN A 155 62.62 -6.19 5.52
CA ASN A 155 63.17 -5.35 6.57
C ASN A 155 64.51 -4.78 6.07
N LYS A 156 64.59 -3.47 5.84
CA LYS A 156 65.85 -2.82 5.49
C LYS A 156 66.79 -2.97 6.68
N ARG A 157 67.78 -3.85 6.56
CA ARG A 157 68.89 -3.95 7.53
C ARG A 157 69.64 -2.60 7.51
N LYS A 158 69.87 -2.08 8.71
CA LYS A 158 70.68 -0.87 8.97
C LYS A 158 72.12 -1.09 8.53
#